data_AF-A0A838RZ48-F1
#
_entry.id   AF-A0A838RZ48-F1
#
_cell.length_a   1.000
_cell.length_b   1.000
_cell.length_c   1.000
_cell.angle_alpha   90.00
_cell.angle_beta   90.00
_cell.angle_gamma   90.00
#
_symmetry.space_group_name_H-M   'P 1'
#
loop_
_entity.id
_entity.type
_entity.pdbx_description
1 polymer ?
#
loop_
_entity_poly.entity_id
_entity_poly.type
_entity_poly.pdbx_seq_one_letter_code
_entity_poly.pdbx_strand_id
1 'polypeptide(L)' 'MTARVCEAALGIAAPWSVATVHFYEAANVLTVLIDFMPGSRFHLKFNRA' A
#
# COMPACT_ATOMS: atom_id res chain seq x y z
N MET A 1 -2.91 -11.28 -9.62
CA MET A 1 -3.95 -10.79 -8.69
C MET A 1 -4.17 -9.29 -8.91
N THR A 2 -5.38 -8.78 -8.70
CA THR A 2 -5.66 -7.34 -8.76
C THR A 2 -5.54 -6.70 -7.38
N ALA A 3 -5.02 -5.46 -7.31
CA ALA A 3 -4.80 -4.73 -6.06
C ALA A 3 -6.06 -4.61 -5.18
N ARG A 4 -7.23 -4.45 -5.80
CA ARG A 4 -8.53 -4.31 -5.12
C ARG A 4 -8.94 -5.53 -4.31
N VAL A 5 -8.59 -6.74 -4.75
CA VAL A 5 -8.87 -7.96 -4.00
C VAL A 5 -8.03 -8.01 -2.73
N CYS A 6 -6.74 -7.64 -2.83
CA CYS A 6 -5.86 -7.55 -1.67
C CYS A 6 -6.34 -6.47 -0.70
N GLU A 7 -6.78 -5.31 -1.19
CA GLU A 7 -7.33 -4.25 -0.34
C GLU A 7 -8.56 -4.72 0.45
N ALA A 8 -9.52 -5.35 -0.22
CA ALA A 8 -10.71 -5.87 0.43
C ALA A 8 -10.40 -6.97 1.44
N ALA A 9 -9.53 -7.92 1.08
CA ALA A 9 -9.18 -9.05 1.95
C ALA A 9 -8.35 -8.63 3.18
N LEU A 10 -7.49 -7.61 3.04
CA LEU A 10 -6.63 -7.10 4.11
C LEU A 10 -7.27 -5.94 4.89
N GLY A 11 -8.48 -5.50 4.51
CA GLY A 11 -9.16 -4.37 5.15
C GLY A 11 -8.47 -3.02 4.92
N ILE A 12 -7.77 -2.86 3.79
CA ILE A 12 -7.07 -1.62 3.45
C ILE A 12 -8.07 -0.63 2.84
N ALA A 13 -8.10 0.56 3.43
CA ALA A 13 -8.95 1.66 3.00
C ALA A 13 -8.16 2.97 3.06
N ALA A 14 -8.73 4.00 2.43
CA ALA A 14 -8.16 5.34 2.45
C ALA A 14 -7.82 5.78 3.89
N PRO A 15 -6.65 6.40 4.11
CA PRO A 15 -5.73 6.92 3.10
C PRO A 15 -4.67 5.94 2.60
N TRP A 16 -4.76 4.66 2.96
CA TRP A 16 -3.86 3.60 2.53
C TRP A 16 -4.35 2.96 1.23
N SER A 17 -3.44 2.43 0.43
CA SER A 17 -3.75 1.69 -0.79
C SER A 17 -2.70 0.63 -1.07
N VAL A 18 -3.07 -0.40 -1.84
CA VAL A 18 -2.11 -1.38 -2.35
C VAL A 18 -1.43 -0.77 -3.58
N ALA A 19 -0.11 -0.56 -3.50
CA ALA A 19 0.68 -0.04 -4.60
C ALA A 19 1.12 -1.15 -5.57
N THR A 20 1.61 -2.29 -5.03
CA THR A 20 2.02 -3.44 -5.86
C THR A 20 1.75 -4.76 -5.16
N VAL A 21 1.59 -5.81 -5.96
CA VAL A 21 1.42 -7.20 -5.52
C VAL A 21 2.38 -8.07 -6.30
N HIS A 22 3.25 -8.79 -5.61
CA HIS A 22 4.22 -9.69 -6.20
C HIS A 22 4.11 -11.07 -5.54
N PHE A 23 3.88 -12.11 -6.34
CA PHE A 23 3.86 -13.49 -5.87
C PHE A 23 5.13 -14.20 -6.31
N TYR A 24 5.89 -14.72 -5.35
CA TYR A 24 7.06 -15.53 -5.59
C TYR A 24 6.71 -17.00 -5.36
N GLU A 25 6.45 -17.70 -6.46
CA GLU A 25 5.92 -19.07 -6.45
C GLU A 25 6.88 -20.08 -5.80
N ALA A 26 8.18 -19.97 -6.07
CA ALA A 26 9.17 -20.93 -5.59
C ALA A 26 9.30 -21.00 -4.06
N ALA A 27 9.01 -19.90 -3.35
CA ALA A 27 8.91 -19.92 -1.88
C ALA A 27 7.47 -19.80 -1.36
N ASN A 28 6.47 -19.76 -2.25
CA ASN A 28 5.07 -19.55 -1.90
C ASN A 28 4.86 -18.29 -1.02
N VAL A 29 5.46 -17.18 -1.44
CA VAL A 29 5.40 -15.90 -0.72
C VAL A 29 4.63 -14.87 -1.53
N LEU A 30 3.63 -14.25 -0.91
CA LEU A 30 2.93 -13.09 -1.45
C LEU A 30 3.42 -11.82 -0.78
N THR A 31 4.06 -10.94 -1.55
CA THR A 31 4.50 -9.62 -1.10
C THR A 31 3.49 -8.57 -1.59
N VAL A 32 2.99 -7.76 -0.65
CA VAL A 32 2.04 -6.68 -0.94
C VAL A 32 2.64 -5.38 -0.43
N LEU A 33 2.91 -4.44 -1.34
CA LEU A 33 3.41 -3.11 -0.97
C LEU A 33 2.22 -2.21 -0.69
N ILE A 34 2.15 -1.69 0.54
CA ILE A 34 1.13 -0.73 0.97
C ILE A 34 1.74 0.65 0.97
N ASP A 35 1.05 1.58 0.33
CA ASP A 35 1.40 3.00 0.30
C ASP A 35 0.28 3.82 0.96
N PHE A 36 0.55 5.10 1.20
CA PHE A 36 -0.40 6.01 1.80
C PHE A 36 -0.35 7.38 1.14
N MET A 37 -1.50 8.05 1.10
CA MET A 37 -1.57 9.42 0.62
C MET A 37 -0.80 10.37 1.56
N PRO A 38 0.25 11.08 1.10
CA PRO A 38 0.97 12.04 1.93
C PRO A 38 0.03 13.12 2.49
N GLY A 39 0.29 13.61 3.71
CA GLY A 39 -0.56 14.62 4.35
C GLY A 39 -1.84 14.09 5.00
N SER A 40 -2.23 12.85 4.74
CA SER A 40 -3.45 12.26 5.33
C SER A 40 -3.28 11.83 6.80
N ARG A 41 -2.11 11.34 7.18
CA ARG A 41 -1.79 10.88 8.54
C ARG A 41 -0.70 11.71 9.20
N PHE A 42 0.27 12.16 8.43
CA PHE A 42 1.39 12.96 8.92
C PHE A 42 1.34 14.34 8.28
N HIS A 43 1.39 15.39 9.10
CA HIS A 43 1.48 16.75 8.60
C HIS A 43 2.76 16.92 7.78
N LEU A 44 2.59 17.28 6.51
CA LEU A 44 3.70 17.63 5.65
C LEU A 44 4.22 19.01 6.07
N LYS A 45 5.45 19.06 6.59
CA LYS A 45 6.16 20.32 6.75
C LYS A 45 7.07 20.52 5.54
N PHE A 46 6.72 21.46 4.68
CA PHE A 46 7.64 21.97 3.67
C PHE A 46 8.51 23.05 4.29
N ASN A 47 9.80 22.78 4.44
CA ASN A 47 10.78 23.83 4.75
C ASN A 47 11.28 24.40 3.42
N ARG A 48 11.01 25.68 3.17
CA ARG A 48 11.53 26.40 2.01
C ARG A 48 12.87 26.99 2.45
N ALA A 49 13.96 26.41 1.96
CA ALA A 49 15.30 26.99 2.06
C ALA A 49 15.42 28.21 1.15
#